data_AF-A0A430C600-F1
#
_entry.id   AF-A0A430C600-F1
#
_cell.length_a   1.000
_cell.length_b   1.000
_cell.length_c   1.000
_cell.angle_alpha   90.00
_cell.angle_beta   90.00
_cell.angle_gamma   90.00
#
_symmetry.space_group_name_H-M   'P 1'
#
loop_
_entity.id
_entity.type
_entity.pdbx_description
1 polymer ?
#
loop_
_entity_poly.entity_id
_entity_poly.type
_entity_poly.pdbx_seq_one_letter_code
_entity_poly.pdbx_strand_id
1 'polypeptide(L)'
;MPGPNYHGNGSAIAVPGAPDISGLDDAQIDVMFDEAVARARPGEGKQAICVGLQGLADGAVKDAPERTIRRLAELLRLPAFPASQCRADATPFVTATKAEAILYTVRVESRDRKGVLTFWATAVFGNLGAHGMQFRLIRQAGRWVPEPTGLSVLS
;
A
#
# COMPACT_ATOMS: atom_id res chain seq x y z
N MET A 1 -11.78 5.55 16.31
CA MET A 1 -11.60 4.55 15.24
C MET A 1 -10.20 3.99 15.42
N PRO A 2 -10.02 2.69 15.72
CA PRO A 2 -8.68 2.17 15.95
C PRO A 2 -7.95 2.12 14.62
N GLY A 3 -6.80 2.80 14.54
CA GLY A 3 -5.83 2.55 13.49
C GLY A 3 -5.37 1.08 13.53
N PRO A 4 -4.64 0.61 12.52
CA PRO A 4 -3.99 -0.69 12.62
C PRO A 4 -3.15 -0.71 13.91
N ASN A 5 -3.54 -1.57 14.85
CA ASN A 5 -2.84 -1.78 16.11
C ASN A 5 -1.49 -2.45 15.80
N TYR A 6 -0.49 -1.66 15.46
CA TYR A 6 0.90 -2.11 15.42
C TYR A 6 1.42 -2.19 16.86
N HIS A 7 1.00 -3.23 17.59
CA HIS A 7 1.61 -3.56 18.87
C HIS A 7 3.01 -4.13 18.62
N GLY A 8 4.00 -3.52 19.27
CA GLY A 8 5.43 -3.80 19.13
C GLY A 8 5.78 -5.28 19.35
N ASN A 9 6.44 -5.83 18.34
CA ASN A 9 7.38 -6.97 18.33
C ASN A 9 7.44 -7.55 16.90
N GLY A 10 8.08 -6.86 15.96
CA GLY A 10 8.43 -7.42 14.64
C GLY A 10 7.28 -8.13 13.91
N SER A 11 6.04 -7.66 14.08
CA SER A 11 4.83 -8.27 13.56
C SER A 11 4.88 -8.29 12.04
N ALA A 12 4.44 -9.41 11.44
CA ALA A 12 4.35 -9.53 9.99
C ALA A 12 3.44 -8.40 9.46
N ILE A 13 3.95 -7.61 8.52
CA ILE A 13 3.23 -6.49 7.92
C ILE A 13 2.07 -6.98 7.06
N ALA A 14 2.20 -8.17 6.47
CA ALA A 14 1.20 -8.80 5.64
C ALA A 14 1.22 -10.32 5.81
N VAL A 15 0.10 -10.97 5.48
CA VAL A 15 -0.03 -12.43 5.40
C VAL A 15 0.38 -12.88 4.00
N PRO A 16 1.22 -13.91 3.84
CA PRO A 16 1.56 -14.44 2.52
C PRO A 16 0.31 -14.84 1.72
N GLY A 17 0.32 -14.55 0.41
CA GLY A 17 -0.71 -15.00 -0.52
C GLY A 17 -1.31 -13.89 -1.38
N ALA A 18 -2.24 -14.28 -2.26
CA ALA A 18 -2.86 -13.36 -3.20
C ALA A 18 -4.02 -12.57 -2.54
N PRO A 19 -4.13 -11.26 -2.81
CA PRO A 19 -5.22 -10.43 -2.35
C PRO A 19 -6.48 -10.65 -3.19
N ASP A 20 -7.64 -10.36 -2.60
CA ASP A 20 -8.90 -10.34 -3.31
C ASP A 20 -9.00 -9.09 -4.20
N ILE A 21 -8.61 -9.25 -5.46
CA ILE A 21 -8.70 -8.22 -6.49
C ILE A 21 -9.94 -8.41 -7.37
N SER A 22 -10.93 -9.18 -6.92
CA SER A 22 -12.12 -9.49 -7.71
C SER A 22 -12.85 -8.22 -8.17
N GLY A 23 -12.91 -8.03 -9.48
CA GLY A 23 -13.55 -6.87 -10.08
C GLY A 23 -12.73 -5.57 -10.00
N LEU A 24 -11.44 -5.65 -9.69
CA LEU A 24 -10.45 -4.60 -9.92
C LEU A 24 -9.68 -4.91 -11.21
N ASP A 25 -9.44 -3.89 -12.02
CA ASP A 25 -8.49 -3.98 -13.14
C ASP A 25 -7.10 -3.48 -12.73
N ASP A 26 -6.09 -3.86 -13.51
CA ASP A 26 -4.70 -3.49 -13.22
C ASP A 26 -4.47 -1.98 -13.23
N ALA A 27 -5.21 -1.21 -14.04
CA ALA A 27 -5.06 0.24 -14.09
C ALA A 27 -5.62 0.91 -12.83
N GLN A 28 -6.68 0.35 -12.23
CA GLN A 28 -7.17 0.78 -10.92
C GLN A 28 -6.11 0.56 -9.85
N ILE A 29 -5.54 -0.64 -9.80
CA ILE A 29 -4.50 -1.00 -8.83
C ILE A 29 -3.28 -0.09 -8.99
N ASP A 30 -2.83 0.14 -10.23
CA ASP A 30 -1.70 1.02 -10.52
C ASP A 30 -1.94 2.45 -10.00
N VAL A 31 -3.12 3.03 -10.25
CA VAL A 31 -3.49 4.37 -9.74
C VAL A 31 -3.53 4.40 -8.21
N MET A 32 -4.07 3.35 -7.58
CA MET A 32 -4.15 3.28 -6.12
C MET A 32 -2.76 3.27 -5.48
N PHE A 33 -1.80 2.54 -6.07
CA PHE A 33 -0.42 2.54 -5.58
C PHE A 33 0.36 3.79 -5.94
N ASP A 34 0.07 4.46 -7.06
CA ASP A 34 0.65 5.76 -7.37
C ASP A 34 0.29 6.79 -6.29
N GLU A 35 -0.94 6.75 -5.77
CA GLU A 35 -1.35 7.59 -4.65
C GLU A 35 -0.63 7.24 -3.35
N ALA A 36 -0.40 5.95 -3.08
CA ALA A 36 0.39 5.51 -1.94
C ALA A 36 1.83 6.03 -2.02
N VAL A 37 2.47 5.94 -3.19
CA VAL A 37 3.80 6.51 -3.45
C VAL A 37 3.81 8.02 -3.30
N ALA A 38 2.75 8.70 -3.74
CA ALA A 38 2.63 10.15 -3.59
C ALA A 38 2.52 10.59 -2.12
N ARG A 39 2.12 9.71 -1.19
CA ARG A 39 2.08 10.03 0.25
C ARG A 39 3.48 10.22 0.84
N ALA A 40 4.46 9.45 0.38
CA ALA A 40 5.86 9.62 0.72
C ALA A 40 6.74 8.87 -0.30
N ARG A 41 7.66 9.57 -0.94
CA ARG A 41 8.70 8.93 -1.76
C ARG A 41 9.80 8.34 -0.86
N PRO A 42 10.52 7.30 -1.31
CA PRO A 42 11.65 6.78 -0.57
C PRO A 42 12.72 7.88 -0.40
N GLY A 43 13.12 8.17 0.83
CA GLY A 43 14.23 9.10 1.12
C GLY A 43 15.61 8.44 0.95
N GLU A 44 16.69 9.22 1.11
CA GLU A 44 18.08 8.77 0.88
C GLU A 44 18.51 7.55 1.70
N GLY A 45 17.85 7.26 2.82
CA GLY A 45 18.13 6.07 3.65
C GLY A 45 17.40 4.80 3.24
N LYS A 46 16.45 4.85 2.29
CA LYS A 46 15.64 3.68 1.90
C LYS A 46 16.30 2.92 0.75
N GLN A 47 16.58 1.65 1.00
CA GLN A 47 17.27 0.75 0.08
C GLN A 47 16.32 -0.23 -0.61
N ALA A 48 15.07 -0.30 -0.16
CA ALA A 48 14.05 -1.18 -0.72
C ALA A 48 12.64 -0.59 -0.54
N ILE A 49 11.67 -1.19 -1.21
CA ILE A 49 10.25 -0.95 -0.97
C ILE A 49 9.54 -2.27 -0.65
N CYS A 50 8.53 -2.20 0.20
CA CYS A 50 7.65 -3.32 0.52
C CYS A 50 6.24 -2.98 0.04
N VAL A 51 5.54 -3.92 -0.58
CA VAL A 51 4.27 -3.62 -1.25
C VAL A 51 3.20 -4.63 -0.83
N GLY A 52 2.10 -4.12 -0.26
CA GLY A 52 0.98 -4.92 0.20
C GLY A 52 -0.37 -4.39 -0.27
N LEU A 53 -1.34 -5.28 -0.43
CA LEU A 53 -2.72 -4.93 -0.78
C LEU A 53 -3.71 -5.69 0.09
N GLN A 54 -4.75 -5.00 0.54
CA GLN A 54 -5.91 -5.59 1.18
C GLN A 54 -7.12 -5.36 0.27
N GLY A 55 -7.60 -6.46 -0.32
CA GLY A 55 -8.82 -6.51 -1.12
C GLY A 55 -10.09 -6.35 -0.30
N LEU A 56 -11.24 -6.28 -0.97
CA LEU A 56 -12.52 -6.01 -0.31
C LEU A 56 -12.93 -7.14 0.64
N ALA A 57 -12.72 -8.40 0.26
CA ALA A 57 -13.02 -9.56 1.10
C ALA A 57 -11.84 -9.99 2.01
N ASP A 58 -10.71 -9.27 1.98
CA ASP A 58 -9.54 -9.64 2.75
C ASP A 58 -9.64 -9.18 4.21
N GLY A 59 -9.42 -10.10 5.14
CA GLY A 59 -9.34 -9.80 6.58
C GLY A 59 -8.02 -9.14 7.01
N ALA A 60 -6.99 -9.12 6.17
CA ALA A 60 -5.68 -8.57 6.45
C ALA A 60 -4.96 -8.14 5.15
N VAL A 61 -3.91 -7.32 5.28
CA VAL A 61 -3.02 -7.01 4.15
C VAL A 61 -2.31 -8.28 3.70
N LYS A 62 -2.25 -8.48 2.39
CA LYS A 62 -1.51 -9.56 1.72
C LYS A 62 -0.49 -8.97 0.75
N ASP A 63 0.22 -9.83 0.03
CA ASP A 63 1.20 -9.41 -0.96
C ASP A 63 0.52 -8.73 -2.15
N ALA A 64 1.05 -7.59 -2.60
CA ALA A 64 0.53 -6.99 -3.82
C ALA A 64 0.77 -7.89 -5.05
N PRO A 65 -0.02 -7.75 -6.14
CA PRO A 65 0.22 -8.50 -7.37
C PRO A 65 1.65 -8.31 -7.89
N GLU A 66 2.27 -9.38 -8.40
CA GLU A 66 3.67 -9.37 -8.83
C GLU A 66 3.95 -8.32 -9.92
N ARG A 67 2.98 -8.07 -10.81
CA ARG A 67 3.03 -6.98 -11.80
C ARG A 67 3.24 -5.63 -11.12
N THR A 68 2.45 -5.34 -10.09
CA THR A 68 2.49 -4.07 -9.34
C THR A 68 3.83 -3.92 -8.62
N ILE A 69 4.32 -4.99 -7.98
CA ILE A 69 5.63 -5.00 -7.31
C ILE A 69 6.75 -4.63 -8.31
N ARG A 70 6.77 -5.29 -9.48
CA ARG A 70 7.75 -5.01 -10.54
C ARG A 70 7.65 -3.58 -11.08
N ARG A 71 6.44 -3.12 -11.36
CA ARG A 71 6.18 -1.74 -11.81
C ARG A 71 6.73 -0.71 -10.82
N LEU A 72 6.48 -0.91 -9.52
CA LEU A 72 6.96 0.02 -8.49
C LEU A 72 8.47 -0.04 -8.32
N ALA A 73 9.10 -1.22 -8.47
CA ALA A 73 10.55 -1.32 -8.49
C ALA A 73 11.18 -0.47 -9.61
N GLU A 74 10.61 -0.54 -10.82
CA GLU A 74 11.07 0.24 -11.97
C GLU A 74 10.82 1.74 -11.77
N LEU A 75 9.62 2.12 -11.31
CA LEU A 75 9.23 3.50 -11.07
C LEU A 75 10.12 4.19 -10.04
N LEU A 76 10.43 3.51 -8.94
CA LEU A 76 11.19 4.05 -7.81
C LEU A 76 12.68 3.77 -7.88
N ARG A 77 13.12 2.94 -8.84
CA ARG A 77 14.51 2.49 -9.00
C ARG A 77 15.08 1.88 -7.72
N LEU A 78 14.24 1.13 -7.01
CA LEU A 78 14.59 0.41 -5.80
C LEU A 78 14.13 -1.05 -5.89
N PRO A 79 14.86 -2.00 -5.29
CA PRO A 79 14.37 -3.35 -5.08
C PRO A 79 12.99 -3.33 -4.40
N ALA A 80 12.01 -4.04 -4.97
CA ALA A 80 10.67 -4.16 -4.40
C ALA A 80 10.39 -5.59 -3.94
N PHE A 81 9.79 -5.71 -2.76
CA PHE A 81 9.49 -6.98 -2.13
C PHE A 81 8.00 -7.08 -1.78
N PRO A 82 7.44 -8.30 -1.80
CA PRO A 82 6.14 -8.56 -1.20
C PRO A 82 6.14 -8.16 0.28
N ALA A 83 5.06 -7.53 0.75
CA ALA A 83 4.97 -7.06 2.13
C ALA A 83 5.12 -8.19 3.17
N SER A 84 4.77 -9.44 2.85
CA SER A 84 4.97 -10.59 3.73
C SER A 84 6.45 -10.92 3.97
N GLN A 85 7.35 -10.45 3.11
CA GLN A 85 8.80 -10.59 3.27
C GLN A 85 9.42 -9.45 4.10
N CYS A 86 8.62 -8.49 4.52
CA CYS A 86 9.04 -7.34 5.30
C CYS A 86 8.50 -7.40 6.73
N ARG A 87 9.22 -6.77 7.64
CA ARG A 87 8.79 -6.55 9.02
C ARG A 87 8.88 -5.08 9.35
N ALA A 88 8.05 -4.66 10.31
CA ALA A 88 8.11 -3.33 10.86
C ALA A 88 8.66 -3.42 12.29
N ASP A 89 9.65 -2.57 12.56
CA ASP A 89 10.09 -2.24 13.92
C ASP A 89 10.11 -0.69 14.02
N ALA A 90 11.26 -0.07 14.30
CA ALA A 90 11.41 1.38 14.18
C ALA A 90 11.26 1.87 12.73
N THR A 91 11.60 1.06 11.74
CA THR A 91 11.34 1.31 10.32
C THR A 91 10.91 0.02 9.64
N PRO A 92 10.19 0.06 8.51
CA PRO A 92 10.04 -1.13 7.68
C PRO A 92 11.39 -1.60 7.18
N PHE A 93 11.62 -2.90 7.15
CA PHE A 93 12.83 -3.50 6.60
C PHE A 93 12.56 -4.85 5.94
N VAL A 94 13.40 -5.20 4.97
CA VAL A 94 13.37 -6.52 4.31
C VAL A 94 13.95 -7.57 5.24
N THR A 95 13.21 -8.64 5.51
CA THR A 95 13.58 -9.61 6.56
C THR A 95 14.92 -10.29 6.29
N ALA A 96 15.16 -10.66 5.03
CA ALA A 96 16.32 -11.44 4.60
C ALA A 96 17.63 -10.63 4.63
N THR A 97 17.58 -9.38 4.18
CA THR A 97 18.78 -8.54 3.99
C THR A 97 18.94 -7.47 5.06
N LYS A 98 17.90 -7.23 5.87
CA LYS A 98 17.80 -6.09 6.80
C LYS A 98 17.85 -4.72 6.12
N ALA A 99 17.68 -4.66 4.80
CA ALA A 99 17.63 -3.41 4.06
C ALA A 99 16.46 -2.55 4.56
N GLU A 100 16.74 -1.30 4.92
CA GLU A 100 15.70 -0.36 5.29
C GLU A 100 14.76 -0.10 4.11
N ALA A 101 13.47 -0.14 4.40
CA ALA A 101 12.42 -0.03 3.40
C ALA A 101 11.41 1.06 3.75
N ILE A 102 10.67 1.46 2.72
CA ILE A 102 9.38 2.11 2.86
C ILE A 102 8.30 1.10 2.48
N LEU A 103 7.23 1.06 3.25
CA LEU A 103 6.09 0.17 3.00
C LEU A 103 4.97 0.96 2.34
N TYR A 104 4.53 0.50 1.18
CA TYR A 104 3.33 0.99 0.50
C TYR A 104 2.21 -0.03 0.64
N THR A 105 1.07 0.43 1.15
CA THR A 105 -0.13 -0.40 1.22
C THR A 105 -1.32 0.30 0.60
N VAL A 106 -2.16 -0.52 -0.06
CA VAL A 106 -3.49 -0.13 -0.52
C VAL A 106 -4.52 -0.99 0.20
N ARG A 107 -5.58 -0.38 0.72
CA ARG A 107 -6.72 -1.09 1.30
C ARG A 107 -8.01 -0.66 0.63
N VAL A 108 -8.69 -1.58 -0.03
CA VAL A 108 -10.05 -1.37 -0.55
C VAL A 108 -11.03 -1.45 0.61
N GLU A 109 -11.82 -0.42 0.83
CA GLU A 109 -12.81 -0.39 1.92
C GLU A 109 -14.22 -0.69 1.44
N SER A 110 -14.58 -0.15 0.27
CA SER A 110 -15.93 -0.35 -0.26
C SER A 110 -15.97 -0.19 -1.76
N ARG A 111 -17.02 -0.76 -2.35
CA ARG A 111 -17.42 -0.54 -3.73
C ARG A 111 -18.90 -0.22 -3.76
N ASP A 112 -19.26 0.91 -4.34
CA ASP A 112 -20.67 1.27 -4.47
C ASP A 112 -21.34 0.57 -5.67
N ARG A 113 -22.66 0.72 -5.79
CA ARG A 113 -23.45 0.13 -6.89
C ARG A 113 -23.06 0.65 -8.29
N LYS A 114 -22.38 1.79 -8.37
CA LYS A 114 -21.88 2.38 -9.62
C LYS A 114 -20.45 1.90 -9.92
N GLY A 115 -19.88 1.05 -9.06
CA GLY A 115 -18.53 0.52 -9.19
C GLY A 115 -17.43 1.48 -8.74
N VAL A 116 -17.77 2.59 -8.07
CA VAL A 116 -16.80 3.51 -7.48
C VAL A 116 -16.18 2.83 -6.27
N LEU A 117 -14.85 2.81 -6.23
CA LEU A 117 -14.10 2.20 -5.14
C LEU A 117 -13.70 3.27 -4.13
N THR A 118 -13.85 2.96 -2.84
CA THR A 118 -13.22 3.74 -1.77
C THR A 118 -12.02 2.96 -1.27
N PHE A 119 -10.86 3.59 -1.19
CA PHE A 119 -9.63 2.93 -0.76
C PHE A 119 -8.72 3.86 0.04
N TRP A 120 -7.90 3.27 0.89
CA TRP A 120 -6.77 3.94 1.53
C TRP A 120 -5.49 3.66 0.75
N ALA A 121 -4.73 4.72 0.50
CA ALA A 121 -3.36 4.65 0.01
C ALA A 121 -2.43 5.13 1.12
N THR A 122 -1.50 4.28 1.54
CA THR A 122 -0.65 4.53 2.71
C THR A 122 0.81 4.27 2.41
N ALA A 123 1.67 5.16 2.89
CA ALA A 123 3.11 4.97 2.96
C ALA A 123 3.58 4.99 4.42
N VAL A 124 4.34 3.98 4.83
CA VAL A 124 4.94 3.86 6.18
C VAL A 124 6.45 3.87 6.05
N PHE A 125 7.15 4.79 6.74
CA PHE A 125 8.57 5.05 6.52
C PHE A 125 9.43 5.04 7.79
N GLY A 126 8.85 5.03 8.99
CA GLY A 126 9.60 4.89 10.24
C GLY A 126 8.89 5.41 11.47
N ASN A 127 9.58 5.35 12.61
CA ASN A 127 9.15 5.65 13.97
C ASN A 127 8.41 7.00 14.02
N LEU A 128 7.07 6.97 13.94
CA LEU A 128 6.14 8.12 13.84
C LEU A 128 5.89 8.70 12.43
N GLY A 129 5.97 7.88 11.39
CA GLY A 129 5.76 8.30 10.01
C GLY A 129 4.97 7.31 9.18
N ALA A 130 3.64 7.39 9.28
CA ALA A 130 2.75 6.87 8.25
C ALA A 130 1.87 7.99 7.70
N HIS A 131 1.85 8.11 6.38
CA HIS A 131 0.95 9.00 5.66
C HIS A 131 -0.06 8.17 4.90
N GLY A 132 -1.31 8.21 5.36
CA GLY A 132 -2.46 7.59 4.72
C GLY A 132 -3.46 8.63 4.24
N MET A 133 -4.06 8.40 3.09
CA MET A 133 -5.23 9.18 2.66
C MET A 133 -6.25 8.24 2.02
N GLN A 134 -7.52 8.54 2.25
CA GLN A 134 -8.63 7.84 1.62
C GLN A 134 -9.06 8.57 0.35
N PHE A 135 -9.35 7.79 -0.68
CA PHE A 135 -9.76 8.26 -1.99
C PHE A 135 -11.01 7.54 -2.46
N ARG A 136 -11.74 8.20 -3.36
CA ARG A 136 -12.73 7.59 -4.24
C ARG A 136 -12.13 7.46 -5.63
N LEU A 137 -12.04 6.23 -6.14
CA LEU A 137 -11.61 5.97 -7.50
C LEU A 137 -12.81 6.02 -8.44
N ILE A 138 -12.85 7.05 -9.27
CA ILE A 138 -13.93 7.27 -10.23
C ILE A 138 -13.39 7.19 -11.66
N ARG A 139 -14.28 6.96 -12.62
CA ARG A 139 -13.94 6.95 -14.04
C ARG A 139 -14.37 8.27 -14.69
N GLN A 140 -13.40 9.07 -15.13
CA GLN A 140 -13.63 10.34 -15.84
C GLN A 140 -12.94 10.28 -17.21
N ALA A 141 -13.67 10.60 -18.28
CA ALA A 141 -13.15 10.62 -19.66
C ALA A 141 -12.34 9.35 -20.03
N GLY A 142 -12.81 8.19 -19.58
CA GLY A 142 -12.17 6.89 -19.84
C GLY A 142 -10.97 6.54 -18.95
N ARG A 143 -10.52 7.46 -18.08
CA ARG A 143 -9.40 7.26 -17.15
C ARG A 143 -9.89 7.09 -15.70
N TRP A 144 -9.13 6.33 -14.91
CA TRP A 144 -9.33 6.24 -13.47
C TRP A 144 -8.71 7.46 -12.79
N VAL A 145 -9.49 8.15 -11.96
CA VAL A 145 -9.07 9.37 -11.25
C VAL A 145 -9.33 9.16 -9.76
N PRO A 146 -8.30 9.28 -8.91
CA PRO A 146 -8.46 9.23 -7.47
C PRO A 146 -8.87 10.61 -6.94
N GLU A 147 -10.06 10.70 -6.34
CA GLU A 147 -10.54 11.92 -5.67
C GLU A 147 -10.35 11.79 -4.15
N PRO A 148 -9.58 12.68 -3.50
CA PRO A 148 -9.45 12.66 -2.04
C PRO A 148 -10.81 12.80 -1.35
N THR A 149 -11.07 12.00 -0.32
CA THR A 149 -12.30 12.14 0.47
C THR A 149 -12.18 13.20 1.58
N GLY A 150 -10.97 13.68 1.83
CA GLY A 150 -10.63 14.54 2.97
C GLY A 150 -10.25 13.77 4.23
N LEU A 151 -10.40 12.44 4.26
CA LEU A 151 -9.89 11.62 5.36
C LEU A 151 -8.41 11.30 5.16
N SER A 152 -7.61 11.62 6.16
CA SER A 152 -6.17 11.32 6.19
C SER A 152 -5.75 10.80 7.56
N VAL A 153 -4.73 9.96 7.57
CA VAL A 153 -4.04 9.50 8.77
C VAL A 153 -2.60 9.97 8.68
N LEU A 154 -2.15 10.67 9.72
CA LEU A 154 -0.76 11.02 9.96
C LEU A 154 -0.45 10.46 11.35
N SER A 155 0.57 9.61 11.45
CA SER A 155 1.01 9.01 12.72
C SER A 155 2.51 9.00 12.81
#